data_AF-A0AAX2KLM0-F1
#
_entry.id   AF-A0AAX2KLM0-F1
#
_cell.length_a   1.000
_cell.length_b   1.000
_cell.length_c   1.000
_cell.angle_alpha   90.00
_cell.angle_beta   90.00
_cell.angle_gamma   90.00
#
_symmetry.space_group_name_H-M   'P 1'
#
loop_
_entity.id
_entity.type
_entity.pdbx_description
1 polymer ?
#
loop_
_entity_poly.entity_id
_entity_poly.type
_entity_poly.pdbx_seq_one_letter_code
_entity_poly.pdbx_strand_id
1 'polypeptide(L)'
;MNLFKKKQSKKQTLSSNVEKVDKKVKKRVQQQANPTVQESIFYTSQFEEGLMHIVEDEFSKCYKLGEVDYEIAVEEDQLNTVMGYAEGLNTLDKKSRYQLLVVNKREEESLMEDVLLAYQGDHLDNYRQEINEIITKQYEQDERNFKIEKYAIFTTKSSSMKQANKELEGIMQNFANRFEANQIKLEVTPMTGLERLSLFSYFLRHGQYFGTSYQDIAVSGLTSKAFIVPSKIKFPNNKAYFRLGENYAAVLTIQQYPKYLEDKLIKELCATGRELAISIHARPYDMMEARKAIQGTKTLNDVAIQKQQKQNFRSGVSEDAISGEAKEIQETTNALMDEIKIMAKSYLMAYFQFS
;
A
#
# COMPACT_ATOMS: atom_id res chain seq x y z
N MET A 1 -16.49 17.15 -85.58
CA MET A 1 -17.69 16.96 -84.72
C MET A 1 -17.22 16.82 -83.28
N ASN A 2 -17.57 17.78 -82.44
CA ASN A 2 -17.48 17.67 -80.98
C ASN A 2 -18.57 16.72 -80.50
N LEU A 3 -18.30 15.85 -79.51
CA LEU A 3 -19.32 15.30 -78.61
C LEU A 3 -18.65 14.76 -77.33
N PHE A 4 -18.57 15.65 -76.35
CA PHE A 4 -18.24 15.39 -74.94
C PHE A 4 -19.07 14.23 -74.36
N LYS A 5 -18.42 13.22 -73.76
CA LYS A 5 -19.05 12.37 -72.74
C LYS A 5 -18.53 12.75 -71.35
N LYS A 6 -19.35 13.50 -70.61
CA LYS A 6 -19.20 13.76 -69.16
C LYS A 6 -19.23 12.43 -68.40
N LYS A 7 -18.12 12.05 -67.75
CA LYS A 7 -18.13 11.01 -66.71
C LYS A 7 -18.77 11.63 -65.45
N GLN A 8 -19.93 11.13 -65.04
CA GLN A 8 -20.53 11.49 -63.75
C GLN A 8 -19.64 10.98 -62.61
N SER A 9 -19.06 11.88 -61.83
CA SER A 9 -18.41 11.54 -60.57
C SER A 9 -19.50 11.24 -59.52
N LYS A 10 -19.62 9.98 -59.09
CA LYS A 10 -20.34 9.62 -57.87
C LYS A 10 -19.65 10.31 -56.68
N LYS A 11 -20.26 11.35 -56.12
CA LYS A 11 -19.89 11.88 -54.80
C LYS A 11 -20.10 10.75 -53.77
N GLN A 12 -19.04 10.05 -53.40
CA GLN A 12 -19.04 9.24 -52.18
C GLN A 12 -19.12 10.19 -51.00
N THR A 13 -20.20 10.05 -50.24
CA THR A 13 -20.57 10.83 -49.07
C THR A 13 -19.52 10.71 -47.96
N LEU A 14 -18.73 11.77 -47.76
CA LEU A 14 -17.83 11.95 -46.60
C LEU A 14 -18.57 11.95 -45.25
N SER A 15 -19.89 12.19 -45.24
CA SER A 15 -20.70 12.33 -44.02
C SER A 15 -20.80 11.05 -43.19
N SER A 16 -20.95 9.88 -43.81
CA SER A 16 -21.17 8.62 -43.08
C SER A 16 -19.92 8.10 -42.34
N ASN A 17 -18.72 8.50 -42.78
CA ASN A 17 -17.47 8.11 -42.12
C ASN A 17 -17.14 9.05 -40.95
N VAL A 18 -17.42 10.35 -41.08
CA VAL A 18 -17.27 11.32 -39.98
C VAL A 18 -18.21 10.99 -38.82
N GLU A 19 -19.48 10.68 -39.09
CA GLU A 19 -20.44 10.28 -38.03
C GLU A 19 -20.04 8.98 -37.31
N LYS A 20 -19.40 8.04 -38.00
CA LYS A 20 -18.89 6.79 -37.41
C LYS A 20 -17.66 7.03 -36.53
N VAL A 21 -16.80 7.97 -36.93
CA VAL A 21 -15.62 8.39 -36.14
C VAL A 21 -16.08 9.13 -34.89
N ASP A 22 -17.02 10.07 -35.01
CA ASP A 22 -17.56 10.83 -33.86
C ASP A 22 -18.29 9.93 -32.86
N LYS A 23 -19.02 8.91 -33.33
CA LYS A 23 -19.65 7.91 -32.44
C LYS A 23 -18.62 7.05 -31.70
N LYS A 24 -17.49 6.71 -32.33
CA LYS A 24 -16.39 5.97 -31.67
C LYS A 24 -15.63 6.83 -30.66
N VAL A 25 -15.38 8.10 -30.99
CA VAL A 25 -14.76 9.06 -30.08
C VAL A 25 -15.67 9.32 -28.88
N LYS A 26 -16.97 9.57 -29.10
CA LYS A 26 -17.95 9.69 -28.01
C LYS A 26 -18.06 8.42 -27.15
N LYS A 27 -18.02 7.22 -27.74
CA LYS A 27 -17.97 5.97 -26.97
C LYS A 27 -16.70 5.85 -26.13
N ARG A 28 -15.53 6.25 -26.64
CA ARG A 28 -14.27 6.26 -25.86
C ARG A 28 -14.32 7.26 -24.71
N VAL A 29 -14.86 8.45 -24.95
CA VAL A 29 -15.05 9.46 -23.89
C VAL A 29 -16.09 9.00 -22.86
N GLN A 30 -17.15 8.32 -23.28
CA GLN A 30 -18.16 7.74 -22.38
C GLN A 30 -17.65 6.52 -21.59
N GLN A 31 -16.75 5.72 -22.19
CA GLN A 31 -16.05 4.62 -21.51
C GLN A 31 -15.04 5.17 -20.49
N GLN A 32 -14.31 6.23 -20.83
CA GLN A 32 -13.49 6.98 -19.86
C GLN A 32 -14.33 7.61 -18.75
N ALA A 33 -15.60 7.96 -19.03
CA ALA A 33 -16.52 8.48 -18.02
C ALA A 33 -17.07 7.41 -17.06
N ASN A 34 -17.01 6.13 -17.42
CA ASN A 34 -17.46 5.00 -16.59
C ASN A 34 -16.34 3.96 -16.49
N PRO A 35 -15.36 4.15 -15.57
CA PRO A 35 -14.24 3.23 -15.43
C PRO A 35 -14.75 1.81 -15.15
N THR A 36 -14.18 0.84 -15.85
CA THR A 36 -14.45 -0.58 -15.59
C THR A 36 -13.88 -0.98 -14.23
N VAL A 37 -14.40 -2.05 -13.63
CA VAL A 37 -13.86 -2.61 -12.37
C VAL A 37 -12.38 -3.03 -12.52
N GLN A 38 -11.94 -3.36 -13.73
CA GLN A 38 -10.51 -3.64 -14.00
C GLN A 38 -9.65 -2.38 -13.96
N GLU A 39 -10.18 -1.25 -14.41
CA GLU A 39 -9.47 0.03 -14.39
C GLU A 39 -9.36 0.62 -12.97
N SER A 40 -10.21 0.20 -12.02
CA SER A 40 -10.10 0.63 -10.62
C SER A 40 -8.92 0.01 -9.86
N ILE A 41 -8.25 -1.02 -10.41
CA ILE A 41 -7.05 -1.60 -9.82
C ILE A 41 -5.80 -0.92 -10.39
N PHE A 42 -5.01 -0.31 -9.52
CA PHE A 42 -3.83 0.48 -9.86
C PHE A 42 -2.56 -0.37 -10.01
N TYR A 43 -2.49 -1.15 -11.08
CA TYR A 43 -1.23 -1.59 -11.68
C TYR A 43 -1.41 -1.75 -13.20
N THR A 44 -0.35 -1.91 -13.98
CA THR A 44 -0.45 -2.09 -15.44
C THR A 44 -0.08 -3.50 -15.85
N SER A 45 1.05 -4.01 -15.34
CA SER A 45 1.58 -5.32 -15.71
C SER A 45 2.13 -6.05 -14.49
N GLN A 46 2.00 -7.38 -14.49
CA GLN A 46 2.59 -8.27 -13.49
C GLN A 46 3.60 -9.20 -14.16
N PHE A 47 4.71 -9.47 -13.47
CA PHE A 47 5.76 -10.38 -13.92
C PHE A 47 5.87 -11.60 -12.99
N GLU A 48 6.40 -12.70 -13.52
CA GLU A 48 6.46 -13.98 -12.80
C GLU A 48 7.29 -13.91 -11.52
N GLU A 49 8.41 -13.18 -11.57
CA GLU A 49 9.36 -12.93 -10.47
C GLU A 49 8.79 -12.05 -9.34
N GLY A 50 7.52 -11.65 -9.39
CA GLY A 50 6.87 -10.84 -8.35
C GLY A 50 6.97 -9.33 -8.56
N LEU A 51 7.76 -8.87 -9.54
CA LEU A 51 7.80 -7.48 -9.96
C LEU A 51 6.43 -7.06 -10.52
N MET A 52 5.94 -5.90 -10.10
CA MET A 52 4.70 -5.31 -10.59
C MET A 52 4.96 -3.91 -11.08
N HIS A 53 4.51 -3.61 -12.28
CA HIS A 53 4.50 -2.26 -12.82
C HIS A 53 3.20 -1.57 -12.45
N ILE A 54 3.26 -0.46 -11.72
CA ILE A 54 2.10 0.25 -11.19
C ILE A 54 1.54 1.16 -12.30
N VAL A 55 2.08 2.37 -12.41
CA VAL A 55 1.69 3.42 -13.37
C VAL A 55 2.96 4.23 -13.69
N GLU A 56 3.06 4.75 -14.92
CA GLU A 56 4.22 5.54 -15.38
C GLU A 56 5.55 4.78 -15.22
N ASP A 57 6.47 5.30 -14.41
CA ASP A 57 7.80 4.71 -14.16
C ASP A 57 7.87 4.03 -12.79
N GLU A 58 6.72 3.69 -12.17
CA GLU A 58 6.68 3.10 -10.83
C GLU A 58 6.61 1.57 -10.87
N PHE A 59 7.53 0.93 -10.14
CA PHE A 59 7.61 -0.51 -9.99
C PHE A 59 7.64 -0.90 -8.52
N SER A 60 7.01 -2.02 -8.16
CA SER A 60 7.02 -2.54 -6.80
C SER A 60 7.27 -4.04 -6.73
N LYS A 61 7.88 -4.48 -5.63
CA LYS A 61 8.11 -5.88 -5.29
C LYS A 61 7.65 -6.13 -3.85
N CYS A 62 7.06 -7.29 -3.62
CA CYS A 62 6.44 -7.66 -2.35
C CYS A 62 7.21 -8.82 -1.74
N TYR A 63 7.44 -8.74 -0.43
CA TYR A 63 8.16 -9.75 0.34
C TYR A 63 7.35 -10.12 1.56
N LYS A 64 7.22 -11.41 1.83
CA LYS A 64 6.62 -11.91 3.07
C LYS A 64 7.68 -11.85 4.17
N LEU A 65 7.34 -11.19 5.28
CA LEU A 65 8.17 -11.13 6.47
C LEU A 65 7.80 -12.29 7.39
N GLY A 66 8.82 -12.96 7.94
CA GLY A 66 8.66 -13.96 8.98
C GLY A 66 8.26 -13.34 10.33
N GLU A 67 7.97 -14.21 11.28
CA GLU A 67 7.69 -13.80 12.65
C GLU A 67 8.99 -13.52 13.39
N VAL A 68 9.01 -12.39 14.11
CA VAL A 68 10.06 -12.05 15.07
C VAL A 68 9.33 -11.96 16.41
N ASP A 69 9.74 -12.78 17.38
CA ASP A 69 9.11 -12.92 18.69
C ASP A 69 9.36 -11.71 19.59
N TYR A 70 8.84 -10.54 19.22
CA TYR A 70 9.07 -9.29 19.93
C TYR A 70 8.63 -9.30 21.40
N GLU A 71 7.58 -10.05 21.75
CA GLU A 71 7.01 -10.03 23.11
C GLU A 71 7.78 -10.87 24.12
N ILE A 72 8.36 -11.97 23.66
CA ILE A 72 9.11 -12.91 24.49
C ILE A 72 10.62 -12.57 24.45
N ALA A 73 11.01 -11.76 23.46
CA ALA A 73 12.35 -11.21 23.33
C ALA A 73 12.79 -10.42 24.58
N VAL A 74 14.08 -10.48 24.87
CA VAL A 74 14.72 -9.67 25.91
C VAL A 74 14.65 -8.19 25.50
N GLU A 75 14.67 -7.27 26.46
CA GLU A 75 14.63 -5.81 26.19
C GLU A 75 15.69 -5.37 25.17
N GLU A 76 16.88 -5.97 25.20
CA GLU A 76 17.94 -5.74 24.22
C GLU A 76 17.52 -6.18 22.80
N ASP A 77 16.90 -7.35 22.66
CA ASP A 77 16.41 -7.86 21.37
C ASP A 77 15.22 -7.05 20.83
N GLN A 78 14.36 -6.54 21.71
CA GLN A 78 13.30 -5.60 21.36
C GLN A 78 13.89 -4.31 20.80
N LEU A 79 14.86 -3.71 21.51
CA LEU A 79 15.57 -2.52 21.05
C LEU A 79 16.26 -2.77 19.71
N ASN A 80 16.97 -3.89 19.58
CA ASN A 80 17.65 -4.30 18.35
C ASN A 80 16.68 -4.48 17.17
N THR A 81 15.48 -5.00 17.42
CA THR A 81 14.42 -5.12 16.41
C THR A 81 13.96 -3.74 15.94
N VAL A 82 13.72 -2.81 16.86
CA VAL A 82 13.31 -1.43 16.54
C VAL A 82 14.43 -0.70 15.80
N MET A 83 15.68 -0.84 16.25
CA MET A 83 16.85 -0.24 15.61
C MET A 83 17.08 -0.80 14.21
N GLY A 84 17.01 -2.14 14.04
CA GLY A 84 17.13 -2.79 12.74
C GLY A 84 16.07 -2.31 11.75
N TYR A 85 14.83 -2.11 12.22
CA TYR A 85 13.75 -1.55 11.41
C TYR A 85 13.99 -0.09 11.03
N ALA A 86 14.39 0.75 11.99
CA ALA A 86 14.71 2.16 11.76
C ALA A 86 15.87 2.35 10.78
N GLU A 87 16.96 1.61 10.99
CA GLU A 87 18.14 1.62 10.11
C GLU A 87 17.82 1.04 8.73
N GLY A 88 17.04 -0.05 8.69
CA GLY A 88 16.59 -0.68 7.46
C GLY A 88 15.79 0.29 6.61
N LEU A 89 14.82 0.97 7.20
CA LEU A 89 14.06 2.00 6.50
C LEU A 89 14.97 3.15 6.05
N ASN A 90 15.92 3.61 6.88
CA ASN A 90 16.88 4.66 6.52
C ASN A 90 17.79 4.33 5.30
N THR A 91 17.80 3.07 4.82
CA THR A 91 18.49 2.71 3.56
C THR A 91 17.71 3.08 2.29
N LEU A 92 16.44 3.47 2.42
CA LEU A 92 15.57 3.79 1.29
C LEU A 92 15.99 5.11 0.62
N ASP A 93 16.13 5.08 -0.71
CA ASP A 93 16.36 6.29 -1.51
C ASP A 93 15.09 7.15 -1.56
N LYS A 94 15.25 8.46 -1.82
CA LYS A 94 14.16 9.46 -1.91
C LYS A 94 13.07 9.10 -2.91
N LYS A 95 13.42 8.35 -3.96
CA LYS A 95 12.48 7.89 -4.99
C LYS A 95 11.72 6.63 -4.59
N SER A 96 12.12 6.01 -3.49
CA SER A 96 11.56 4.76 -3.01
C SER A 96 10.44 5.00 -2.00
N ARG A 97 9.52 4.06 -1.93
CA ARG A 97 8.48 4.02 -0.89
C ARG A 97 8.46 2.66 -0.25
N TYR A 98 8.13 2.66 1.03
CA TYR A 98 7.91 1.45 1.79
C TYR A 98 6.47 1.38 2.24
N GLN A 99 5.92 0.18 2.24
CA GLN A 99 4.63 -0.13 2.81
C GLN A 99 4.75 -1.43 3.60
N LEU A 100 4.43 -1.37 4.89
CA LEU A 100 4.18 -2.55 5.69
C LEU A 100 2.69 -2.87 5.60
N LEU A 101 2.37 -4.07 5.13
CA LEU A 101 1.01 -4.59 5.11
C LEU A 101 0.91 -5.72 6.13
N VAL A 102 0.10 -5.52 7.17
CA VAL A 102 -0.23 -6.54 8.16
C VAL A 102 -1.64 -7.05 7.87
N VAL A 103 -1.78 -8.35 7.63
CA VAL A 103 -3.03 -8.98 7.26
C VAL A 103 -3.42 -9.94 8.38
N ASN A 104 -4.54 -9.66 9.03
CA ASN A 104 -5.18 -10.57 9.96
C ASN A 104 -6.22 -11.36 9.17
N LYS A 105 -5.88 -12.59 8.77
CA LYS A 105 -6.76 -13.44 7.98
C LYS A 105 -7.31 -14.57 8.83
N ARG A 106 -8.55 -14.98 8.58
CA ARG A 106 -9.03 -16.22 9.17
C ARG A 106 -8.24 -17.39 8.60
N GLU A 107 -7.83 -18.31 9.44
CA GLU A 107 -7.18 -19.53 9.00
C GLU A 107 -8.18 -20.36 8.18
N GLU A 108 -7.77 -20.81 7.00
CA GLU A 108 -8.64 -21.51 6.07
C GLU A 108 -8.97 -22.92 6.58
N GLU A 109 -10.20 -23.39 6.34
CA GLU A 109 -10.64 -24.77 6.63
C GLU A 109 -9.74 -25.84 5.98
N SER A 110 -8.95 -25.50 4.97
CA SER A 110 -8.01 -26.45 4.35
C SER A 110 -6.93 -26.95 5.32
N LEU A 111 -6.56 -26.17 6.36
CA LEU A 111 -5.66 -26.63 7.42
C LEU A 111 -6.38 -27.56 8.41
N MET A 112 -7.71 -27.53 8.43
CA MET A 112 -8.52 -28.47 9.19
C MET A 112 -8.37 -29.88 8.64
N GLU A 113 -8.27 -30.05 7.31
CA GLU A 113 -8.05 -31.37 6.67
C GLU A 113 -6.76 -32.07 7.15
N ASP A 114 -5.70 -31.30 7.43
CA ASP A 114 -4.44 -31.83 7.97
C ASP A 114 -4.53 -32.22 9.46
N VAL A 115 -5.48 -31.66 10.21
CA VAL A 115 -5.70 -31.93 11.64
C VAL A 115 -6.73 -33.05 11.86
N LEU A 116 -7.67 -33.22 10.92
CA LEU A 116 -8.71 -34.24 11.00
C LEU A 116 -8.11 -35.65 10.89
N LEU A 117 -8.64 -36.56 11.70
CA LEU A 117 -8.27 -37.97 11.64
C LEU A 117 -8.78 -38.58 10.33
N ALA A 118 -7.86 -39.09 9.50
CA ALA A 118 -8.19 -39.78 8.27
C ALA A 118 -8.94 -41.10 8.54
N TYR A 119 -10.01 -41.34 7.77
CA TYR A 119 -10.76 -42.60 7.80
C TYR A 119 -9.90 -43.76 7.27
N GLN A 120 -9.98 -44.91 7.93
CA GLN A 120 -9.16 -46.09 7.62
C GLN A 120 -9.98 -47.28 7.09
N GLY A 121 -11.31 -47.15 7.03
CA GLY A 121 -12.23 -48.20 6.60
C GLY A 121 -12.44 -49.30 7.64
N ASP A 122 -12.17 -49.01 8.92
CA ASP A 122 -12.30 -49.97 10.02
C ASP A 122 -13.48 -49.62 10.95
N HIS A 123 -13.74 -50.45 11.96
CA HIS A 123 -14.81 -50.23 12.94
C HIS A 123 -14.54 -49.06 13.91
N LEU A 124 -13.33 -48.50 13.90
CA LEU A 124 -12.95 -47.34 14.71
C LEU A 124 -13.26 -46.01 14.01
N ASP A 125 -13.65 -46.04 12.73
CA ASP A 125 -14.02 -44.84 11.97
C ASP A 125 -15.20 -44.08 12.58
N ASN A 126 -16.11 -44.78 13.28
CA ASN A 126 -17.18 -44.11 14.03
C ASN A 126 -16.63 -43.20 15.13
N TYR A 127 -15.58 -43.63 15.84
CA TYR A 127 -14.91 -42.80 16.84
C TYR A 127 -14.08 -41.69 16.20
N ARG A 128 -13.43 -41.96 15.05
CA ARG A 128 -12.72 -40.92 14.30
C ARG A 128 -13.68 -39.83 13.84
N GLN A 129 -14.88 -40.18 13.39
CA GLN A 129 -15.93 -39.23 13.03
C GLN A 129 -16.35 -38.38 14.24
N GLU A 130 -16.67 -38.99 15.39
CA GLU A 130 -17.05 -38.24 16.59
C GLU A 130 -15.94 -37.29 17.07
N ILE A 131 -14.68 -37.73 17.02
CA ILE A 131 -13.52 -36.88 17.36
C ILE A 131 -13.38 -35.73 16.36
N ASN A 132 -13.52 -36.01 15.06
CA ASN A 132 -13.50 -35.00 14.01
C ASN A 132 -14.61 -33.96 14.21
N GLU A 133 -15.84 -34.39 14.56
CA GLU A 133 -16.95 -33.49 14.88
C GLU A 133 -16.63 -32.60 16.10
N ILE A 134 -15.97 -33.13 17.13
CA ILE A 134 -15.51 -32.35 18.29
C ILE A 134 -14.44 -31.33 17.88
N ILE A 135 -13.45 -31.74 17.08
CA ILE A 135 -12.37 -30.86 16.58
C ILE A 135 -12.96 -29.73 15.74
N THR A 136 -13.84 -30.05 14.78
CA THR A 136 -14.50 -29.05 13.93
C THR A 136 -15.32 -28.08 14.77
N LYS A 137 -16.10 -28.57 15.74
CA LYS A 137 -16.91 -27.72 16.62
C LYS A 137 -16.07 -26.81 17.51
N GLN A 138 -14.95 -27.31 18.04
CA GLN A 138 -14.02 -26.48 18.81
C GLN A 138 -13.38 -25.41 17.93
N TYR A 139 -12.98 -25.77 16.71
CA TYR A 139 -12.42 -24.83 15.76
C TYR A 139 -13.44 -23.75 15.36
N GLU A 140 -14.69 -24.10 15.08
CA GLU A 140 -15.74 -23.13 14.79
C GLU A 140 -16.03 -22.17 15.95
N GLN A 141 -15.88 -22.65 17.19
CA GLN A 141 -16.11 -21.87 18.41
C GLN A 141 -14.90 -21.04 18.85
N ASP A 142 -13.70 -21.32 18.35
CA ASP A 142 -12.50 -20.59 18.73
C ASP A 142 -12.41 -19.27 17.93
N GLU A 143 -12.61 -18.15 18.62
CA GLU A 143 -12.43 -16.81 18.09
C GLU A 143 -10.95 -16.50 17.74
N ARG A 144 -10.02 -17.44 17.97
CA ARG A 144 -8.56 -17.30 17.76
C ARG A 144 -8.01 -17.90 16.47
N ASN A 145 -8.83 -18.39 15.55
CA ASN A 145 -8.34 -18.94 14.26
C ASN A 145 -7.98 -17.83 13.27
N PHE A 146 -7.12 -16.91 13.71
CA PHE A 146 -6.60 -15.82 12.90
C PHE A 146 -5.09 -15.97 12.78
N LYS A 147 -4.63 -15.93 11.54
CA LYS A 147 -3.22 -15.90 11.20
C LYS A 147 -2.83 -14.48 10.82
N ILE A 148 -1.77 -13.97 11.46
CA ILE A 148 -1.20 -12.67 11.11
C ILE A 148 -0.09 -12.90 10.09
N GLU A 149 -0.23 -12.29 8.91
CA GLU A 149 0.83 -12.30 7.91
C GLU A 149 1.31 -10.86 7.66
N LYS A 150 2.63 -10.69 7.59
CA LYS A 150 3.27 -9.40 7.39
C LYS A 150 3.96 -9.37 6.04
N TYR A 151 3.79 -8.28 5.30
CA TYR A 151 4.40 -8.09 3.99
C TYR A 151 5.10 -6.73 3.91
N ALA A 152 6.33 -6.74 3.44
CA ALA A 152 7.09 -5.56 3.08
C ALA A 152 6.97 -5.32 1.56
N ILE A 153 6.41 -4.17 1.20
CA ILE A 153 6.26 -3.76 -0.20
C ILE A 153 7.18 -2.57 -0.45
N PHE A 154 8.15 -2.78 -1.33
CA PHE A 154 9.06 -1.74 -1.77
C PHE A 154 8.64 -1.25 -3.14
N THR A 155 8.65 0.07 -3.34
CA THR A 155 8.35 0.71 -4.62
C THR A 155 9.51 1.63 -5.00
N THR A 156 9.89 1.67 -6.27
CA THR A 156 10.89 2.61 -6.82
C THR A 156 10.37 3.25 -8.12
N LYS A 157 10.92 4.41 -8.47
CA LYS A 157 10.71 5.07 -9.77
C LYS A 157 11.90 4.83 -10.68
N SER A 158 11.69 4.10 -11.77
CA SER A 158 12.74 3.77 -12.75
C SER A 158 12.17 3.68 -14.16
N SER A 159 12.93 4.13 -15.16
CA SER A 159 12.51 4.10 -16.57
C SER A 159 12.66 2.73 -17.23
N SER A 160 13.35 1.79 -16.58
CA SER A 160 13.62 0.46 -17.10
C SER A 160 13.25 -0.61 -16.09
N MET A 161 12.47 -1.61 -16.54
CA MET A 161 12.09 -2.76 -15.73
C MET A 161 13.30 -3.48 -15.11
N LYS A 162 14.37 -3.66 -15.90
CA LYS A 162 15.58 -4.35 -15.44
C LYS A 162 16.30 -3.56 -14.34
N GLN A 163 16.33 -2.24 -14.47
CA GLN A 163 16.92 -1.37 -13.47
C GLN A 163 16.06 -1.34 -12.20
N ALA A 164 14.74 -1.21 -12.36
CA ALA A 164 13.79 -1.26 -11.24
C ALA A 164 13.95 -2.54 -10.41
N ASN A 165 14.02 -3.70 -11.06
CA ASN A 165 14.16 -4.97 -10.35
C ASN A 165 15.47 -5.04 -9.56
N LYS A 166 16.60 -4.62 -10.17
CA LYS A 166 17.90 -4.59 -9.50
C LYS A 166 17.92 -3.63 -8.30
N GLU A 167 17.30 -2.45 -8.45
CA GLU A 167 17.18 -1.47 -7.36
C GLU A 167 16.32 -2.02 -6.21
N LEU A 168 15.17 -2.63 -6.50
CA LEU A 168 14.28 -3.21 -5.49
C LEU A 168 14.93 -4.37 -4.74
N GLU A 169 15.66 -5.25 -5.45
CA GLU A 169 16.43 -6.32 -4.82
C GLU A 169 17.56 -5.77 -3.94
N GLY A 170 18.28 -4.75 -4.41
CA GLY A 170 19.30 -4.08 -3.62
C GLY A 170 18.73 -3.42 -2.35
N ILE A 171 17.58 -2.75 -2.46
CA ILE A 171 16.88 -2.15 -1.31
C ILE A 171 16.51 -3.23 -0.30
N MET A 172 15.92 -4.35 -0.76
CA MET A 172 15.54 -5.44 0.13
C MET A 172 16.75 -6.06 0.84
N GLN A 173 17.83 -6.34 0.11
CA GLN A 173 19.05 -6.90 0.69
C GLN A 173 19.64 -5.94 1.73
N ASN A 174 19.72 -4.64 1.42
CA ASN A 174 20.17 -3.64 2.38
C ASN A 174 19.26 -3.56 3.61
N PHE A 175 17.94 -3.63 3.42
CA PHE A 175 16.98 -3.67 4.52
C PHE A 175 17.22 -4.87 5.42
N ALA A 176 17.30 -6.09 4.87
CA ALA A 176 17.56 -7.32 5.62
C ALA A 176 18.92 -7.30 6.36
N ASN A 177 19.97 -6.82 5.70
CA ASN A 177 21.31 -6.70 6.28
C ASN A 177 21.34 -5.81 7.53
N ARG A 178 20.43 -4.82 7.66
CA ARG A 178 20.33 -4.00 8.87
C ARG A 178 19.75 -4.76 10.05
N PHE A 179 18.83 -5.70 9.82
CA PHE A 179 18.36 -6.58 10.89
C PHE A 179 19.49 -7.51 11.35
N GLU A 180 20.20 -8.12 10.42
CA GLU A 180 21.33 -9.00 10.73
C GLU A 180 22.46 -8.26 11.49
N ALA A 181 22.74 -7.01 11.12
CA ALA A 181 23.71 -6.17 11.82
C ALA A 181 23.31 -5.88 13.28
N ASN A 182 22.01 -5.79 13.55
CA ASN A 182 21.44 -5.65 14.88
C ASN A 182 21.19 -7.03 15.54
N GLN A 183 21.80 -8.11 15.04
CA GLN A 183 21.70 -9.47 15.59
C GLN A 183 20.30 -10.09 15.54
N ILE A 184 19.38 -9.51 14.75
CA ILE A 184 18.03 -10.04 14.53
C ILE A 184 17.98 -10.77 13.19
N LYS A 185 17.60 -12.05 13.23
CA LYS A 185 17.37 -12.82 12.00
C LYS A 185 15.95 -12.57 11.50
N LEU A 186 15.82 -11.69 10.52
CA LEU A 186 14.54 -11.46 9.83
C LEU A 186 14.42 -12.40 8.64
N GLU A 187 13.47 -13.34 8.68
CA GLU A 187 13.15 -14.15 7.51
C GLU A 187 12.37 -13.32 6.49
N VAL A 188 12.87 -13.29 5.25
CA VAL A 188 12.26 -12.52 4.17
C VAL A 188 12.16 -13.42 2.95
N THR A 189 10.92 -13.68 2.50
CA THR A 189 10.66 -14.50 1.32
C THR A 189 10.09 -13.63 0.20
N PRO A 190 10.73 -13.55 -0.99
CA PRO A 190 10.16 -12.83 -2.13
C PRO A 190 8.87 -13.50 -2.56
N MET A 191 7.81 -12.72 -2.78
CA MET A 191 6.57 -13.25 -3.32
C MET A 191 6.63 -13.34 -4.84
N THR A 192 6.16 -14.45 -5.39
CA THR A 192 5.95 -14.61 -6.83
C THR A 192 4.76 -13.77 -7.29
N GLY A 193 4.63 -13.59 -8.61
CA GLY A 193 3.49 -12.84 -9.14
C GLY A 193 2.13 -13.50 -8.87
N LEU A 194 2.05 -14.84 -8.85
CA LEU A 194 0.79 -15.55 -8.54
C LEU A 194 0.43 -15.41 -7.07
N GLU A 195 1.39 -15.53 -6.15
CA GLU A 195 1.15 -15.34 -4.72
C GLU A 195 0.65 -13.92 -4.44
N ARG A 196 1.19 -12.92 -5.13
CA ARG A 196 0.74 -11.54 -5.01
C ARG A 196 -0.67 -11.33 -5.58
N LEU A 197 -1.01 -11.99 -6.69
CA LEU A 197 -2.37 -11.99 -7.24
C LEU A 197 -3.35 -12.71 -6.32
N SER A 198 -2.93 -13.79 -5.67
CA SER A 198 -3.70 -14.50 -4.65
C SER A 198 -4.02 -13.58 -3.47
N LEU A 199 -3.01 -12.84 -2.98
CA LEU A 199 -3.20 -11.83 -1.93
C LEU A 199 -4.20 -10.73 -2.35
N PHE A 200 -4.16 -10.26 -3.60
CA PHE A 200 -5.17 -9.32 -4.09
C PHE A 200 -6.55 -9.96 -4.21
N SER A 201 -6.64 -11.21 -4.68
CA SER A 201 -7.90 -11.94 -4.75
C SER A 201 -8.51 -12.13 -3.36
N TYR A 202 -7.71 -12.37 -2.33
CA TYR A 202 -8.17 -12.47 -0.95
C TYR A 202 -8.93 -11.20 -0.50
N PHE A 203 -8.41 -10.01 -0.82
CA PHE A 203 -9.09 -8.75 -0.48
C PHE A 203 -10.26 -8.40 -1.39
N LEU A 204 -10.11 -8.63 -2.70
CA LEU A 204 -11.06 -8.16 -3.71
C LEU A 204 -12.20 -9.15 -3.95
N ARG A 205 -11.93 -10.45 -3.83
CA ARG A 205 -12.84 -11.56 -4.06
C ARG A 205 -12.90 -12.46 -2.83
N HIS A 206 -13.04 -11.85 -1.66
CA HIS A 206 -13.09 -12.56 -0.38
C HIS A 206 -14.12 -13.72 -0.41
N GLY A 207 -13.70 -14.89 0.08
CA GLY A 207 -14.47 -16.14 0.05
C GLY A 207 -14.43 -16.92 -1.27
N GLN A 208 -13.64 -16.49 -2.27
CA GLN A 208 -13.48 -17.21 -3.53
C GLN A 208 -12.05 -17.76 -3.67
N TYR A 209 -11.96 -19.05 -4.00
CA TYR A 209 -10.69 -19.72 -4.23
C TYR A 209 -9.94 -19.12 -5.43
N PHE A 210 -8.64 -18.86 -5.26
CA PHE A 210 -7.74 -18.38 -6.30
C PHE A 210 -6.84 -19.52 -6.80
N GLY A 211 -7.28 -20.22 -7.84
CA GLY A 211 -6.53 -21.32 -8.48
C GLY A 211 -5.94 -20.97 -9.85
N THR A 212 -5.66 -19.69 -10.11
CA THR A 212 -5.23 -19.25 -11.45
C THR A 212 -3.74 -19.52 -11.68
N SER A 213 -3.41 -20.19 -12.79
CA SER A 213 -2.04 -20.36 -13.27
C SER A 213 -1.67 -19.35 -14.36
N TYR A 214 -0.38 -19.17 -14.64
CA TYR A 214 0.05 -18.34 -15.78
C TYR A 214 -0.42 -18.90 -17.14
N GLN A 215 -0.61 -20.23 -17.24
CA GLN A 215 -1.16 -20.84 -18.45
C GLN A 215 -2.61 -20.40 -18.67
N ASP A 216 -3.41 -20.33 -17.61
CA ASP A 216 -4.81 -19.86 -17.69
C ASP A 216 -4.87 -18.41 -18.14
N ILE A 217 -3.98 -17.56 -17.60
CA ILE A 217 -3.86 -16.16 -18.02
C ILE A 217 -3.50 -16.07 -19.51
N ALA A 218 -2.49 -16.83 -19.94
CA ALA A 218 -2.03 -16.82 -21.34
C ALA A 218 -3.10 -17.33 -22.32
N VAL A 219 -3.81 -18.42 -21.99
CA VAL A 219 -4.85 -19.02 -22.84
C VAL A 219 -6.08 -18.11 -22.93
N SER A 220 -6.45 -17.43 -21.84
CA SER A 220 -7.61 -16.54 -21.82
C SER A 220 -7.45 -15.30 -22.71
N GLY A 221 -6.21 -14.87 -22.96
CA GLY A 221 -5.90 -13.59 -23.61
C GLY A 221 -6.31 -12.36 -22.77
N LEU A 222 -6.69 -12.55 -21.51
CA LEU A 222 -7.05 -11.48 -20.57
C LEU A 222 -5.83 -11.01 -19.78
N THR A 223 -5.93 -9.80 -19.23
CA THR A 223 -4.91 -9.30 -18.29
C THR A 223 -5.06 -10.00 -16.94
N SER A 224 -3.97 -10.06 -16.16
CA SER A 224 -3.98 -10.61 -14.80
C SER A 224 -5.02 -9.95 -13.88
N LYS A 225 -5.40 -8.69 -14.16
CA LYS A 225 -6.46 -7.98 -13.45
C LYS A 225 -7.80 -8.69 -13.52
N ALA A 226 -8.12 -9.28 -14.67
CA ALA A 226 -9.42 -9.94 -14.90
C ALA A 226 -9.66 -11.10 -13.91
N PHE A 227 -8.60 -11.72 -13.40
CA PHE A 227 -8.67 -12.85 -12.48
C PHE A 227 -8.81 -12.46 -11.01
N ILE A 228 -8.50 -11.20 -10.65
CA ILE A 228 -8.53 -10.72 -9.26
C ILE A 228 -9.66 -9.71 -9.00
N VAL A 229 -10.27 -9.13 -10.04
CA VAL A 229 -11.35 -8.15 -9.86
C VAL A 229 -12.60 -8.75 -9.21
N PRO A 230 -13.29 -8.00 -8.34
CA PRO A 230 -14.62 -8.39 -7.90
C PRO A 230 -15.61 -8.34 -9.07
N SER A 231 -16.74 -9.03 -8.92
CA SER A 231 -17.83 -8.98 -9.89
C SER A 231 -18.39 -7.56 -10.07
N LYS A 232 -18.50 -6.78 -8.99
CA LYS A 232 -19.03 -5.41 -8.95
C LYS A 232 -18.37 -4.62 -7.82
N ILE A 233 -18.15 -3.32 -8.01
CA ILE A 233 -17.81 -2.39 -6.93
C ILE A 233 -18.91 -1.35 -6.81
N LYS A 234 -19.41 -1.12 -5.60
CA LYS A 234 -20.44 -0.10 -5.32
C LYS A 234 -20.02 0.78 -4.15
N PHE A 235 -20.06 2.09 -4.36
CA PHE A 235 -19.84 3.10 -3.34
C PHE A 235 -21.17 3.81 -3.06
N PRO A 236 -21.89 3.45 -1.98
CA PRO A 236 -23.09 4.17 -1.58
C PRO A 236 -22.74 5.60 -1.13
N ASN A 237 -23.50 6.59 -1.59
CA ASN A 237 -23.33 7.97 -1.16
C ASN A 237 -23.56 8.10 0.37
N ASN A 238 -22.74 8.92 1.02
CA ASN A 238 -22.81 9.24 2.46
C ASN A 238 -22.77 8.02 3.40
N LYS A 239 -22.10 6.93 2.99
CA LYS A 239 -21.85 5.78 3.86
C LYS A 239 -20.34 5.56 4.03
N ALA A 240 -19.95 5.13 5.22
CA ALA A 240 -18.55 4.80 5.54
C ALA A 240 -18.09 3.44 4.99
N TYR A 241 -18.97 2.71 4.28
CA TYR A 241 -18.68 1.40 3.71
C TYR A 241 -18.92 1.39 2.19
N PHE A 242 -18.27 0.47 1.51
CA PHE A 242 -18.46 0.13 0.10
C PHE A 242 -18.69 -1.37 -0.04
N ARG A 243 -19.14 -1.80 -1.22
CA ARG A 243 -19.37 -3.22 -1.53
C ARG A 243 -18.41 -3.71 -2.61
N LEU A 244 -17.79 -4.86 -2.34
CA LEU A 244 -16.97 -5.64 -3.27
C LEU A 244 -17.71 -6.95 -3.56
N GLY A 245 -18.39 -7.01 -4.69
CA GLY A 245 -19.34 -8.08 -5.00
C GLY A 245 -20.47 -8.12 -3.96
N GLU A 246 -20.53 -9.22 -3.22
CA GLU A 246 -21.50 -9.41 -2.13
C GLU A 246 -20.96 -9.00 -0.75
N ASN A 247 -19.66 -8.75 -0.64
CA ASN A 247 -19.01 -8.43 0.63
C ASN A 247 -19.05 -6.93 0.92
N TYR A 248 -19.14 -6.58 2.21
CA TYR A 248 -19.06 -5.21 2.70
C TYR A 248 -17.64 -4.93 3.20
N ALA A 249 -17.11 -3.77 2.85
CA ALA A 249 -15.79 -3.32 3.27
C ALA A 249 -15.85 -1.85 3.71
N ALA A 250 -14.96 -1.46 4.62
CA ALA A 250 -14.77 -0.09 5.05
C ALA A 250 -13.27 0.20 5.13
N VAL A 251 -12.89 1.43 4.80
CA VAL A 251 -11.51 1.92 4.95
C VAL A 251 -11.51 2.93 6.08
N LEU A 252 -10.66 2.71 7.06
CA LEU A 252 -10.44 3.62 8.19
C LEU A 252 -9.03 4.21 8.04
N THR A 253 -8.90 5.50 8.34
CA THR A 253 -7.61 6.21 8.27
C THR A 253 -7.38 6.92 9.59
N ILE A 254 -6.18 6.75 10.15
CA ILE A 254 -5.76 7.45 11.36
C ILE A 254 -5.04 8.73 10.91
N GLN A 255 -5.65 9.90 11.13
CA GLN A 255 -5.07 11.18 10.72
C GLN A 255 -4.05 11.73 11.74
N GLN A 256 -4.28 11.48 13.03
CA GLN A 256 -3.39 11.88 14.11
C GLN A 256 -3.12 10.65 14.96
N TYR A 257 -1.87 10.21 15.01
CA TYR A 257 -1.44 9.05 15.79
C TYR A 257 -0.95 9.52 17.17
N PRO A 258 -1.67 9.25 18.26
CA PRO A 258 -1.26 9.68 19.59
C PRO A 258 -0.09 8.84 20.12
N LYS A 259 0.89 9.48 20.77
CA LYS A 259 2.11 8.82 21.30
C LYS A 259 1.86 7.67 22.29
N TYR A 260 0.68 7.61 22.91
CA TYR A 260 0.35 6.57 23.89
C TYR A 260 -0.16 5.27 23.26
N LEU A 261 -0.45 5.25 21.95
CA LEU A 261 -0.95 4.08 21.21
C LEU A 261 0.18 3.28 20.52
N GLU A 262 1.44 3.68 20.71
CA GLU A 262 2.59 3.26 19.88
C GLU A 262 2.84 1.74 19.87
N ASP A 263 2.81 1.06 21.02
CA ASP A 263 3.33 -0.32 21.07
C ASP A 263 2.28 -1.42 20.91
N LYS A 264 1.00 -1.16 21.23
CA LYS A 264 -0.02 -2.22 21.35
C LYS A 264 -1.16 -2.13 20.35
N LEU A 265 -1.34 -1.00 19.67
CA LEU A 265 -2.53 -0.79 18.83
C LEU A 265 -2.67 -1.83 17.72
N ILE A 266 -1.61 -2.09 16.95
CA ILE A 266 -1.68 -3.06 15.83
C ILE A 266 -2.07 -4.44 16.36
N LYS A 267 -1.47 -4.85 17.48
CA LYS A 267 -1.78 -6.12 18.13
C LYS A 267 -3.23 -6.16 18.63
N GLU A 268 -3.67 -5.13 19.34
CA GLU A 268 -5.03 -5.02 19.88
C GLU A 268 -6.07 -5.06 18.77
N LEU A 269 -5.80 -4.40 17.63
CA LEU A 269 -6.65 -4.47 16.45
C LEU A 269 -6.73 -5.91 15.91
N CYS A 270 -5.59 -6.58 15.72
CA CYS A 270 -5.57 -7.98 15.26
C CYS A 270 -6.24 -8.93 16.27
N ALA A 271 -6.17 -8.65 17.57
CA ALA A 271 -6.80 -9.44 18.62
C ALA A 271 -8.33 -9.28 18.69
N THR A 272 -8.94 -8.38 17.91
CA THR A 272 -10.40 -8.20 17.89
C THR A 272 -11.18 -9.35 17.23
N GLY A 273 -10.51 -10.40 16.75
CA GLY A 273 -11.14 -11.56 16.11
C GLY A 273 -11.84 -11.19 14.80
N ARG A 274 -11.31 -10.21 14.07
CA ARG A 274 -11.86 -9.73 12.80
C ARG A 274 -10.82 -9.77 11.70
N GLU A 275 -11.26 -10.12 10.51
CA GLU A 275 -10.42 -9.97 9.32
C GLU A 275 -10.19 -8.49 9.04
N LEU A 276 -8.92 -8.11 8.95
CA LEU A 276 -8.51 -6.74 8.70
C LEU A 276 -7.15 -6.70 8.03
N ALA A 277 -6.90 -5.62 7.31
CA ALA A 277 -5.60 -5.29 6.78
C ALA A 277 -5.19 -3.91 7.26
N ILE A 278 -4.01 -3.83 7.86
CA ILE A 278 -3.39 -2.58 8.30
C ILE A 278 -2.26 -2.30 7.32
N SER A 279 -2.33 -1.14 6.67
CA SER A 279 -1.30 -0.67 5.74
C SER A 279 -0.62 0.55 6.33
N ILE A 280 0.68 0.44 6.58
CA ILE A 280 1.51 1.53 7.08
C ILE A 280 2.43 1.96 5.96
N HIS A 281 2.27 3.19 5.49
CA HIS A 281 3.11 3.76 4.45
C HIS A 281 4.24 4.57 5.06
N ALA A 282 5.43 4.42 4.52
CA ALA A 282 6.61 5.15 4.94
C ALA A 282 7.32 5.72 3.71
N ARG A 283 7.60 7.02 3.71
CA ARG A 283 8.38 7.69 2.66
C ARG A 283 9.60 8.41 3.24
N PRO A 284 10.79 8.22 2.65
CA PRO A 284 11.99 8.96 3.03
C PRO A 284 11.75 10.48 2.88
N TYR A 285 12.15 11.26 3.88
CA TYR A 285 12.12 12.72 3.76
C TYR A 285 13.17 13.21 2.77
N ASP A 286 12.77 14.06 1.81
CA ASP A 286 13.76 14.84 1.07
C ASP A 286 14.22 16.03 1.94
N MET A 287 15.40 15.88 2.53
CA MET A 287 16.05 16.91 3.36
C MET A 287 16.13 18.28 2.67
N MET A 288 16.28 18.34 1.34
CA MET A 288 16.31 19.63 0.63
C MET A 288 14.93 20.27 0.56
N GLU A 289 13.90 19.50 0.26
CA GLU A 289 12.52 20.00 0.21
C GLU A 289 12.03 20.38 1.62
N ALA A 290 12.31 19.55 2.63
CA ALA A 290 11.99 19.84 4.02
C ALA A 290 12.66 21.13 4.49
N ARG A 291 13.96 21.29 4.22
CA ARG A 291 14.71 22.51 4.53
C ARG A 291 14.13 23.73 3.81
N LYS A 292 13.75 23.58 2.54
CA LYS A 292 13.13 24.65 1.75
C LYS A 292 11.75 25.03 2.28
N ALA A 293 10.95 24.05 2.69
CA ALA A 293 9.64 24.27 3.28
C ALA A 293 9.75 25.02 4.62
N ILE A 294 10.62 24.56 5.52
CA ILE A 294 10.92 25.21 6.81
C ILE A 294 11.46 26.62 6.59
N GLN A 295 12.40 26.81 5.66
CA GLN A 295 12.92 28.15 5.34
C GLN A 295 11.84 29.05 4.73
N GLY A 296 10.92 28.49 3.94
CA GLY A 296 9.75 29.18 3.40
C GLY A 296 8.81 29.65 4.51
N THR A 297 8.45 28.76 5.43
CA THR A 297 7.65 29.08 6.63
C THR A 297 8.34 30.15 7.48
N LYS A 298 9.65 30.03 7.70
CA LYS A 298 10.45 31.05 8.41
C LYS A 298 10.34 32.42 7.72
N THR A 299 10.54 32.46 6.41
CA THR A 299 10.53 33.70 5.63
C THR A 299 9.14 34.35 5.64
N LEU A 300 8.08 33.55 5.50
CA LEU A 300 6.70 34.03 5.60
C LEU A 300 6.40 34.61 6.99
N ASN A 301 6.88 33.94 8.04
CA ASN A 301 6.74 34.40 9.42
C ASN A 301 7.52 35.71 9.65
N ASP A 302 8.77 35.81 9.15
CA ASP A 302 9.58 37.02 9.25
C ASP A 302 8.90 38.21 8.53
N VAL A 303 8.26 37.98 7.37
CA VAL A 303 7.46 39.00 6.68
C VAL A 303 6.23 39.41 7.48
N ALA A 304 5.54 38.45 8.12
CA ALA A 304 4.40 38.71 8.99
C ALA A 304 4.80 39.55 10.22
N ILE A 305 5.92 39.20 10.86
CA ILE A 305 6.52 39.95 11.97
C ILE A 305 6.83 41.37 11.51
N GLN A 306 7.56 41.56 10.41
CA GLN A 306 7.88 42.91 9.90
C GLN A 306 6.65 43.74 9.59
N LYS A 307 5.58 43.14 9.06
CA LYS A 307 4.31 43.81 8.80
C LYS A 307 3.63 44.22 10.11
N GLN A 308 3.67 43.37 11.12
CA GLN A 308 3.15 43.63 12.46
C GLN A 308 3.93 44.76 13.15
N GLN A 309 5.26 44.74 13.10
CA GLN A 309 6.12 45.79 13.65
C GLN A 309 5.84 47.17 13.02
N LYS A 310 5.69 47.22 11.68
CA LYS A 310 5.29 48.45 10.97
C LYS A 310 3.91 48.95 11.38
N GLN A 311 2.97 48.05 11.65
CA GLN A 311 1.65 48.41 12.17
C GLN A 311 1.74 48.97 13.59
N ASN A 312 2.48 48.29 14.47
CA ASN A 312 2.69 48.69 15.86
C ASN A 312 3.32 50.08 15.95
N PHE A 313 4.34 50.36 15.13
CA PHE A 313 4.97 51.68 15.00
C PHE A 313 3.94 52.76 14.63
N ARG A 314 3.03 52.47 13.69
CA ARG A 314 1.97 53.40 13.29
C ARG A 314 0.89 53.60 14.35
N SER A 315 0.63 52.58 15.18
CA SER A 315 -0.37 52.63 16.24
C SER A 315 0.19 53.06 17.60
N GLY A 316 1.47 53.43 17.69
CA GLY A 316 2.13 53.81 18.95
C GLY A 316 2.30 52.65 19.95
N VAL A 317 2.21 51.41 19.47
CA VAL A 317 2.48 50.19 20.25
C VAL A 317 3.97 49.87 20.13
N SER A 318 4.56 49.24 21.14
CA SER A 318 5.97 48.82 21.10
C SER A 318 6.29 48.05 19.83
N GLU A 319 7.36 48.46 19.14
CA GLU A 319 7.84 47.84 17.90
C GLU A 319 8.26 46.38 18.13
N ASP A 320 8.66 46.04 19.36
CA ASP A 320 9.07 44.68 19.74
C ASP A 320 7.89 43.75 20.10
N ALA A 321 6.65 44.25 20.09
CA ALA A 321 5.47 43.46 20.43
C ALA A 321 5.06 42.53 19.28
N ILE A 322 5.53 41.29 19.31
CA ILE A 322 5.20 40.23 18.35
C ILE A 322 4.02 39.40 18.87
N SER A 323 3.15 38.91 17.97
CA SER A 323 2.08 37.97 18.35
C SER A 323 2.66 36.65 18.90
N GLY A 324 1.96 36.03 19.86
CA GLY A 324 2.38 34.74 20.44
C GLY A 324 2.51 33.64 19.37
N GLU A 325 1.60 33.63 18.39
CA GLU A 325 1.63 32.71 17.24
C GLU A 325 2.91 32.88 16.41
N ALA A 326 3.29 34.11 16.06
CA ALA A 326 4.51 34.35 15.28
C ALA A 326 5.78 33.97 16.07
N LYS A 327 5.78 34.13 17.39
CA LYS A 327 6.88 33.67 18.25
C LYS A 327 6.97 32.14 18.30
N GLU A 328 5.84 31.47 18.46
CA GLU A 328 5.76 29.99 18.45
C GLU A 328 6.18 29.42 17.10
N ILE A 329 5.75 30.01 15.98
CA ILE A 329 6.21 29.64 14.64
C ILE A 329 7.74 29.83 14.54
N GLN A 330 8.29 30.93 15.06
CA GLN A 330 9.74 31.17 14.97
C GLN A 330 10.55 30.16 15.80
N GLU A 331 10.10 29.84 17.01
CA GLU A 331 10.71 28.84 17.90
C GLU A 331 10.64 27.44 17.29
N THR A 332 9.46 27.02 16.82
CA THR A 332 9.28 25.72 16.15
C THR A 332 10.10 25.59 14.88
N THR A 333 10.14 26.63 14.04
CA THR A 333 10.91 26.60 12.78
C THR A 333 12.41 26.51 13.04
N ASN A 334 12.92 27.18 14.09
CA ASN A 334 14.32 27.07 14.49
C ASN A 334 14.64 25.69 15.11
N ALA A 335 13.76 25.17 15.96
CA ALA A 335 13.90 23.84 16.54
C ALA A 335 13.94 22.77 15.45
N LEU A 336 12.99 22.78 14.51
CA LEU A 336 12.96 21.85 13.36
C LEU A 336 14.20 21.98 12.48
N MET A 337 14.74 23.19 12.31
CA MET A 337 15.95 23.40 11.52
C MET A 337 17.21 22.88 12.22
N ASP A 338 17.29 23.00 13.54
CA ASP A 338 18.37 22.45 14.33
C ASP A 338 18.25 20.93 14.46
N GLU A 339 17.04 20.41 14.59
CA GLU A 339 16.77 18.99 14.45
C GLU A 339 17.22 18.48 13.07
N ILE A 340 16.89 19.13 11.96
CA ILE A 340 17.38 18.74 10.62
C ILE A 340 18.92 18.75 10.55
N LYS A 341 19.60 19.70 11.21
CA LYS A 341 21.07 19.73 11.25
C LYS A 341 21.65 18.60 12.10
N ILE A 342 21.01 18.26 13.21
CA ILE A 342 21.39 17.17 14.10
C ILE A 342 21.10 15.82 13.42
N MET A 343 19.92 15.67 12.81
CA MET A 343 19.50 14.59 11.93
C MET A 343 20.53 14.36 10.80
N ALA A 344 20.96 15.41 10.11
CA ALA A 344 21.99 15.30 9.07
C ALA A 344 23.37 14.82 9.60
N LYS A 345 23.61 14.88 10.91
CA LYS A 345 24.86 14.44 11.57
C LYS A 345 24.71 13.12 12.35
N SER A 346 23.50 12.77 12.79
CA SER A 346 23.21 11.58 13.58
C SER A 346 22.36 10.61 12.77
N TYR A 347 22.96 9.47 12.43
CA TYR A 347 22.36 8.34 11.70
C TYR A 347 21.18 7.64 12.40
N LEU A 348 20.58 8.25 13.43
CA LEU A 348 19.82 7.57 14.49
C LEU A 348 18.32 7.90 14.57
N MET A 349 17.74 8.64 13.63
CA MET A 349 16.28 8.81 13.56
C MET A 349 15.73 8.28 12.22
N ALA A 350 14.68 7.47 12.29
CA ALA A 350 14.01 6.91 11.13
C ALA A 350 13.30 8.03 10.34
N TYR A 351 13.74 8.29 9.12
CA TYR A 351 13.24 9.40 8.28
C TYR A 351 11.96 9.07 7.52
N PHE A 352 10.82 8.93 8.19
CA PHE A 352 9.59 8.53 7.53
C PHE A 352 8.40 9.45 7.77
N GLN A 353 7.78 9.91 6.68
CA GLN A 353 6.41 10.39 6.74
C GLN A 353 5.48 9.17 6.74
N PHE A 354 4.80 8.95 7.87
CA PHE A 354 3.73 7.96 8.00
C PHE A 354 2.41 8.59 7.57
N SER A 355 1.67 7.93 6.68
CA SER A 355 0.38 8.39 6.16
C SER A 355 -0.62 7.26 6.05
#